data_AF-A0A800AI75-F1
#
_entry.id   AF-A0A800AI75-F1
#
_cell.length_a   1.000
_cell.length_b   1.000
_cell.length_c   1.000
_cell.angle_alpha   90.00
_cell.angle_beta   90.00
_cell.angle_gamma   90.00
#
_symmetry.space_group_name_H-M   'P 1'
#
loop_
_entity.id
_entity.type
_entity.pdbx_description
1 polymer ?
#
loop_
_entity_poly.entity_id
_entity_poly.type
_entity_poly.pdbx_seq_one_letter_code
_entity_poly.pdbx_strand_id
1 'polypeptide(L)'
;MTRRGQREFGIRNSEFRIPNSGPKDNREIHQAAVKFESIFLKELLKIMRKTVPKSGFLDGGWTEDYYWDMLNQELSDCMSKAGGIGLAQMIYQQMNRSVESSHI
;
A
#
# COMPACT_ATOMS: atom_id res chain seq x y z
N MET A 1 -32.91 6.45 -47.67
CA MET A 1 -31.65 5.67 -47.75
C MET A 1 -30.62 6.37 -46.86
N THR A 2 -30.46 5.94 -45.60
CA THR A 2 -29.27 5.19 -45.08
C THR A 2 -28.14 6.17 -44.70
N ARG A 3 -27.54 6.26 -43.50
CA ARG A 3 -27.49 5.47 -42.25
C ARG A 3 -26.96 6.36 -41.10
N ARG A 4 -27.27 5.95 -39.86
CA ARG A 4 -26.66 6.28 -38.57
C ARG A 4 -25.12 6.26 -38.56
N GLY A 5 -24.49 6.99 -37.63
CA GLY A 5 -23.15 6.63 -37.15
C GLY A 5 -22.42 7.64 -36.27
N GLN A 6 -22.56 7.47 -34.94
CA GLN A 6 -21.49 7.60 -33.93
C GLN A 6 -20.79 8.97 -33.74
N ARG A 7 -21.24 9.73 -32.73
CA ARG A 7 -20.35 10.59 -31.94
C ARG A 7 -19.80 9.75 -30.79
N GLU A 8 -18.60 9.21 -30.95
CA GLU A 8 -17.89 8.56 -29.84
C GLU A 8 -17.25 9.64 -28.98
N PHE A 9 -17.94 10.00 -27.90
CA PHE A 9 -17.34 10.73 -26.79
C PHE A 9 -16.46 9.73 -26.02
N GLY A 10 -15.25 9.50 -26.54
CA GLY A 10 -14.26 8.65 -25.91
C GLY A 10 -13.84 9.25 -24.58
N ILE A 11 -14.12 8.51 -23.50
CA ILE A 11 -13.48 8.69 -22.20
C ILE A 11 -11.97 8.72 -22.47
N ARG A 12 -11.32 9.87 -22.24
CA ARG A 12 -9.86 9.96 -22.22
C ARG A 12 -9.38 9.10 -21.07
N ASN A 13 -9.10 7.83 -21.35
CA ASN A 13 -8.32 6.99 -20.46
C ASN A 13 -6.98 7.69 -20.32
N SER A 14 -6.73 8.30 -19.15
CA SER A 14 -5.41 8.76 -18.80
C SER A 14 -4.53 7.53 -18.77
N GLU A 15 -3.75 7.33 -19.83
CA GLU A 15 -2.64 6.39 -19.84
C GLU A 15 -1.74 6.79 -18.67
N PHE A 16 -1.92 6.12 -17.53
CA PHE A 16 -0.88 6.00 -16.53
C PHE A 16 0.21 5.15 -17.18
N ARG A 17 0.96 5.80 -18.07
CA ARG A 17 2.11 5.22 -18.73
C ARG A 17 3.20 5.18 -17.68
N ILE A 18 3.42 4.01 -17.09
CA ILE A 18 4.62 3.76 -16.29
C ILE A 18 5.81 4.01 -17.23
N PRO A 19 6.57 5.10 -17.05
CA PRO A 19 7.66 5.42 -17.94
C PRO A 19 8.74 4.35 -17.83
N ASN A 20 9.41 4.06 -18.94
CA ASN A 20 10.47 3.04 -19.06
C ASN A 20 11.37 3.00 -17.81
N SER A 21 11.44 1.82 -17.18
CA SER A 21 11.94 1.56 -15.83
C SER A 21 13.45 1.78 -15.71
N GLY A 22 13.84 3.05 -15.53
CA GLY A 22 15.20 3.40 -15.11
C GLY A 22 15.42 3.09 -13.61
N PRO A 23 16.67 3.05 -13.14
CA PRO A 23 17.01 2.79 -11.73
C PRO A 23 16.47 3.84 -10.71
N LYS A 24 15.87 4.95 -11.18
CA LYS A 24 15.12 5.88 -10.33
C LYS A 24 13.69 5.41 -10.06
N ASP A 25 12.98 4.98 -11.10
CA ASP A 25 11.60 4.49 -11.03
C ASP A 25 11.49 3.24 -10.14
N ASN A 26 12.46 2.34 -10.29
CA ASN A 26 12.56 1.13 -9.47
C ASN A 26 12.71 1.43 -7.95
N ARG A 27 13.48 2.47 -7.59
CA ARG A 27 13.63 2.92 -6.20
C ARG A 27 12.36 3.58 -5.66
N GLU A 28 11.66 4.34 -6.49
CA GLU A 28 10.39 4.98 -6.12
C GLU A 28 9.30 3.94 -5.86
N ILE A 29 9.22 2.91 -6.72
CA ILE A 29 8.31 1.76 -6.54
C ILE A 29 8.63 1.03 -5.23
N HIS A 30 9.90 0.74 -4.96
CA HIS A 30 10.29 0.09 -3.70
C HIS A 30 9.91 0.95 -2.48
N GLN A 31 10.17 2.26 -2.52
CA GLN A 31 9.79 3.16 -1.42
C GLN A 31 8.28 3.24 -1.22
N ALA A 32 7.49 3.26 -2.30
CA ALA A 32 6.03 3.22 -2.22
C ALA A 32 5.55 1.90 -1.62
N ALA A 33 6.16 0.77 -1.99
CA ALA A 33 5.85 -0.54 -1.44
C ALA A 33 6.17 -0.64 0.07
N VAL A 34 7.30 -0.09 0.53
CA VAL A 34 7.65 -0.02 1.96
C VAL A 34 6.64 0.84 2.74
N LYS A 35 6.23 1.98 2.19
CA LYS A 35 5.20 2.84 2.81
C LYS A 35 3.85 2.11 2.91
N PHE A 36 3.48 1.38 1.87
CA PHE A 36 2.27 0.57 1.89
C PHE A 36 2.33 -0.53 2.96
N GLU A 37 3.48 -1.21 3.08
CA GLU A 37 3.71 -2.20 4.14
C GLU A 37 3.61 -1.58 5.54
N SER A 38 4.09 -0.35 5.76
CA SER A 38 3.89 0.35 7.05
C SER A 38 2.40 0.52 7.38
N ILE A 39 1.60 0.99 6.43
CA ILE A 39 0.15 1.18 6.64
C ILE A 39 -0.52 -0.16 6.95
N PHE A 40 -0.14 -1.21 6.21
CA PHE A 40 -0.66 -2.56 6.44
C PHE A 40 -0.29 -3.09 7.83
N LEU A 41 0.96 -2.93 8.25
CA LEU A 41 1.44 -3.32 9.57
C LEU A 41 0.72 -2.57 10.68
N LYS A 42 0.45 -1.26 10.51
CA LYS A 42 -0.32 -0.48 11.48
C LYS A 42 -1.72 -1.07 11.69
N GLU A 43 -2.41 -1.43 10.62
CA GLU A 43 -3.75 -2.05 10.74
C GLU A 43 -3.67 -3.47 11.30
N LEU A 44 -2.66 -4.25 10.92
CA LEU A 44 -2.42 -5.59 11.48
C LEU A 44 -2.23 -5.53 13.00
N LEU A 45 -1.35 -4.65 13.49
CA LEU A 45 -1.10 -4.44 14.92
C LEU A 45 -2.37 -4.05 15.66
N LYS A 46 -3.19 -3.19 15.06
CA LYS A 46 -4.48 -2.78 15.61
C LYS A 46 -5.46 -3.95 15.70
N ILE A 47 -5.53 -4.81 14.68
CA ILE A 47 -6.37 -6.02 14.70
C ILE A 47 -5.86 -7.00 15.77
N MET A 48 -4.54 -7.22 15.86
CA MET A 48 -3.93 -8.09 16.88
C MET A 48 -4.26 -7.62 18.30
N ARG A 49 -4.27 -6.30 18.57
CA ARG A 49 -4.69 -5.79 19.90
C ARG A 49 -6.15 -6.09 20.19
N LYS A 50 -7.04 -6.02 19.18
CA LYS A 50 -8.47 -6.33 19.33
C LYS A 50 -8.73 -7.80 19.68
N THR A 51 -7.81 -8.71 19.38
CA THR A 51 -7.97 -10.14 19.73
C THR A 51 -7.51 -10.45 21.15
N VAL A 52 -6.80 -9.53 21.82
CA VAL A 52 -6.42 -9.69 23.23
C VAL A 52 -7.63 -9.37 24.11
N PRO A 53 -8.10 -10.31 24.96
CA PRO A 53 -9.21 -10.05 25.86
C PRO A 53 -8.90 -8.88 26.78
N LYS A 54 -9.75 -7.86 26.76
CA LYS A 54 -9.63 -6.74 27.70
C LYS A 54 -10.09 -7.22 29.08
N SER A 55 -9.14 -7.48 29.99
CA SER A 55 -9.45 -7.87 31.37
C SER A 55 -9.09 -6.74 32.34
N GLY A 56 -10.09 -6.06 32.90
CA GLY A 56 -9.96 -5.22 34.10
C GLY A 56 -9.76 -3.71 33.89
N PHE A 57 -9.66 -3.00 35.02
CA PHE A 57 -9.65 -1.55 35.33
C PHE A 57 -8.87 -0.59 34.39
N LEU A 58 -8.05 -1.10 33.48
CA LEU A 58 -7.31 -0.37 32.43
C LEU A 58 -8.03 -0.46 31.08
N ASP A 59 -9.36 -0.35 31.08
CA ASP A 59 -10.14 -0.46 29.85
C ASP A 59 -10.33 0.92 29.20
N GLY A 60 -9.61 1.14 28.09
CA GLY A 60 -10.24 1.75 26.92
C GLY A 60 -10.59 3.22 27.08
N GLY A 61 -9.67 4.01 27.62
CA GLY A 61 -9.77 5.47 27.58
C GLY A 61 -9.31 6.04 26.23
N TRP A 62 -9.85 7.21 25.84
CA TRP A 62 -9.42 7.94 24.64
C TRP A 62 -7.91 8.21 24.61
N THR A 63 -7.31 8.49 25.77
CA THR A 63 -5.86 8.67 25.93
C THR A 63 -5.07 7.41 25.61
N GLU A 64 -5.59 6.24 25.99
CA GLU A 64 -4.96 4.97 25.72
C GLU A 64 -4.99 4.69 24.21
N ASP A 65 -6.14 4.87 23.56
CA ASP A 65 -6.26 4.66 22.11
C ASP A 65 -5.36 5.60 21.30
N TYR A 66 -5.22 6.86 21.72
CA TYR A 66 -4.28 7.80 21.11
C TYR A 66 -2.83 7.35 21.29
N TYR A 67 -2.46 6.91 22.50
CA TYR A 67 -1.12 6.37 22.76
C TYR A 67 -0.82 5.18 21.86
N TRP A 68 -1.75 4.23 21.73
CA TRP A 68 -1.57 3.08 20.85
C TRP A 68 -1.54 3.45 19.38
N ASP A 69 -2.30 4.43 18.92
CA ASP A 69 -2.23 4.86 17.52
C ASP A 69 -0.85 5.43 17.16
N MET A 70 -0.30 6.28 18.04
CA MET A 70 1.05 6.84 17.88
C MET A 70 2.12 5.74 17.96
N LEU A 71 2.02 4.85 18.94
CA LEU A 71 2.95 3.74 19.10
C LEU A 71 2.92 2.80 17.90
N ASN A 72 1.73 2.41 17.44
CA ASN A 72 1.58 1.53 16.28
C ASN A 72 2.11 2.18 15.00
N GLN A 73 1.99 3.50 14.87
CA GLN A 73 2.54 4.24 13.72
C GLN A 73 4.07 4.22 13.71
N GLU A 74 4.73 4.50 14.84
CA GLU A 74 6.20 4.44 14.89
C GLU A 74 6.70 3.00 14.73
N LEU A 75 6.00 2.04 15.35
CA LEU A 75 6.34 0.63 15.25
C LEU A 75 6.20 0.12 13.82
N SER A 76 5.11 0.47 13.12
CA SER A 76 4.91 0.05 11.72
C SER A 76 5.94 0.66 10.77
N ASP A 77 6.33 1.91 11.00
CA ASP A 77 7.38 2.58 10.24
C ASP A 77 8.76 1.94 10.48
N CYS A 78 9.10 1.64 11.73
CA CYS A 78 10.33 0.93 12.07
C CYS A 78 10.36 -0.48 11.46
N MET A 79 9.27 -1.24 11.61
CA MET A 79 9.17 -2.60 11.11
C MET A 79 9.27 -2.64 9.58
N SER A 80 8.53 -1.81 8.86
CA SER A 80 8.57 -1.76 7.39
C SER A 80 9.97 -1.40 6.86
N LYS A 81 10.67 -0.44 7.49
CA LYS A 81 12.06 -0.09 7.13
C LYS A 81 13.06 -1.20 7.44
N ALA A 82 12.81 -2.01 8.47
CA ALA A 82 13.65 -3.14 8.85
C ALA A 82 13.42 -4.41 7.99
N GLY A 83 12.50 -4.37 7.02
CA GLY A 83 12.18 -5.49 6.13
C GLY A 83 10.80 -6.11 6.38
N GLY A 84 10.09 -5.67 7.41
CA GLY A 84 8.68 -5.95 7.66
C GLY A 84 8.34 -7.44 7.65
N ILE A 85 7.27 -7.77 6.94
CA ILE A 85 6.80 -9.14 6.71
C ILE A 85 7.15 -9.61 5.28
N GLY A 86 7.87 -8.78 4.51
CA GLY A 86 8.24 -9.06 3.13
C GLY A 86 7.18 -8.67 2.09
N LEU A 87 6.12 -7.96 2.49
CA LEU A 87 5.05 -7.55 1.58
C LEU A 87 5.56 -6.53 0.56
N ALA A 88 6.41 -5.59 0.97
CA ALA A 88 7.01 -4.62 0.06
C ALA A 88 7.81 -5.29 -1.05
N GLN A 89 8.57 -6.33 -0.70
CA GLN A 89 9.38 -7.09 -1.66
C GLN A 89 8.49 -7.86 -2.65
N MET A 90 7.40 -8.46 -2.18
CA MET A 90 6.45 -9.14 -3.07
C MET A 90 5.80 -8.18 -4.07
N ILE A 91 5.35 -7.00 -3.60
CA ILE A 91 4.76 -5.97 -4.47
C ILE A 91 5.77 -5.52 -5.52
N TYR A 92 6.99 -5.22 -5.08
CA TYR A 92 8.08 -4.82 -5.96
C TYR A 92 8.38 -5.86 -7.05
N GLN A 93 8.44 -7.15 -6.69
CA GLN A 93 8.65 -8.25 -7.64
C GLN A 93 7.51 -8.37 -8.66
N GLN A 94 6.25 -8.22 -8.24
CA GLN A 94 5.09 -8.29 -9.13
C GLN A 94 5.04 -7.12 -10.11
N MET A 95 5.37 -5.92 -9.65
CA MET A 95 5.44 -4.73 -10.50
C MET A 95 6.55 -4.86 -11.55
N ASN A 96 7.75 -5.29 -11.16
CA ASN A 96 8.84 -5.51 -12.13
C ASN A 96 8.48 -6.58 -13.17
N ARG A 97 7.88 -7.70 -12.76
CA ARG A 97 7.44 -8.76 -13.68
C ARG A 97 6.42 -8.24 -14.70
N SER A 98 5.48 -7.41 -14.26
CA SER A 98 4.45 -6.82 -15.13
C SER A 98 5.06 -5.87 -16.18
N VAL A 99 6.09 -5.11 -15.79
CA VAL A 99 6.83 -4.21 -16.70
C VAL A 99 7.61 -5.00 -17.75
N GLU A 100 8.25 -6.11 -17.37
CA GLU A 100 8.96 -7.00 -18.31
C GLU A 100 8.02 -7.66 -19.33
N SER A 101 6.85 -8.13 -18.88
CA SER A 101 5.85 -8.75 -19.77
C SER A 101 5.20 -7.78 -20.76
N SER A 102 5.32 -6.47 -20.54
CA SER A 102 4.77 -5.44 -21.43
C SER A 102 5.73 -5.04 -22.57
N HIS A 103 6.94 -5.61 -22.61
CA HIS A 103 7.97 -5.35 -23.62
C HIS A 103 8.21 -6.54 -24.58
N ILE A 104 7.33 -7.55 -24.58
CA ILE A 104 7.27 -8.66 -25.53
C ILE A 104 5.92 -8.59 -26.25
#